data_AF-A0AAV7S1Q3-F1
#
_entry.id   AF-A0AAV7S1Q3-F1
#
_cell.length_a   1.000
_cell.length_b   1.000
_cell.length_c   1.000
_cell.angle_alpha   90.00
_cell.angle_beta   90.00
_cell.angle_gamma   90.00
#
_symmetry.space_group_name_H-M   'P 1'
#
loop_
_entity.id
_entity.type
_entity.pdbx_description
1 polymer ?
#
loop_
_entity_poly.entity_id
_entity_poly.type
_entity_poly.pdbx_seq_one_letter_code
_entity_poly.pdbx_strand_id
1 'polypeptide(L)'
;MNPCPVASDKRVNPTHSKNACKNAGKDWEKKLPLVLYAIRTHVQASLGHSPFELLFARQPRTLLDMLAEQWEDTEEEVKDLLTYTRELRENLHTVWEEAHTALREAQNKQKRLYDTRSTVRTLTVGDKALVLLASTDNKLLARWQGHLK
;
A
#
# COMPACT_ATOMS: atom_id res chain seq x y z
N MET A 1 15.98 24.81 -21.98
CA MET A 1 15.86 23.43 -21.45
C MET A 1 14.58 23.38 -20.64
N ASN A 2 13.50 22.91 -21.25
CA ASN A 2 12.22 22.80 -20.58
C ASN A 2 12.13 21.41 -19.92
N PRO A 3 11.69 21.29 -18.66
CA PRO A 3 11.53 20.00 -18.02
C PRO A 3 10.40 19.20 -18.69
N CYS A 4 10.65 17.92 -18.92
CA CYS A 4 9.70 16.98 -19.49
C CYS A 4 8.42 16.91 -18.64
N PRO A 5 7.22 16.92 -19.24
CA PRO A 5 5.98 16.77 -18.49
C PRO A 5 5.85 15.31 -18.04
N VAL A 6 5.79 15.10 -16.72
CA VAL A 6 5.47 13.79 -16.12
C VAL A 6 4.06 13.41 -16.58
N ALA A 7 4.02 12.54 -17.60
CA ALA A 7 2.79 12.10 -18.21
C ALA A 7 2.07 11.09 -17.31
N SER A 8 0.79 11.39 -17.11
CA SER A 8 -0.31 10.41 -17.00
C SER A 8 -0.47 9.69 -15.67
N ASP A 9 -1.38 10.25 -14.88
CA ASP A 9 -2.21 9.61 -13.87
C ASP A 9 -2.63 8.17 -14.25
N LYS A 10 -1.81 7.16 -13.91
CA LYS A 10 -2.14 5.74 -14.03
C LYS A 10 -2.94 5.26 -12.81
N ARG A 11 -3.98 5.98 -12.41
CA ARG A 11 -4.96 5.50 -11.42
C ARG A 11 -5.82 4.39 -12.03
N VAL A 12 -5.30 3.16 -12.02
CA VAL A 12 -6.13 1.97 -12.16
C VAL A 12 -6.95 1.84 -10.88
N ASN A 13 -8.23 2.19 -10.94
CA ASN A 13 -9.12 2.17 -9.78
C ASN A 13 -9.18 0.75 -9.16
N PRO A 14 -9.06 0.62 -7.82
CA PRO A 14 -9.08 -0.69 -7.12
C PRO A 14 -10.43 -1.43 -7.18
N THR A 15 -11.43 -0.89 -7.87
CA THR A 15 -12.73 -1.52 -8.12
C THR A 15 -12.64 -2.73 -9.07
N HIS A 16 -11.66 -2.80 -9.96
CA HIS A 16 -11.52 -3.92 -10.90
C HIS A 16 -11.12 -5.23 -10.19
N SER A 17 -10.34 -5.17 -9.10
CA SER A 17 -9.95 -6.37 -8.34
C SER A 17 -11.11 -6.98 -7.54
N LYS A 18 -12.01 -6.13 -7.01
CA LYS A 18 -13.19 -6.58 -6.26
C LYS A 18 -14.20 -7.33 -7.13
N ASN A 19 -14.29 -7.01 -8.42
CA ASN A 19 -15.22 -7.66 -9.36
C ASN A 19 -14.70 -9.03 -9.83
N ALA A 20 -13.39 -9.25 -9.86
CA ALA A 20 -12.81 -10.55 -10.25
C ALA A 20 -13.18 -11.69 -9.28
N CYS A 21 -13.46 -11.38 -8.00
CA CYS A 21 -13.80 -12.38 -6.98
C CYS A 21 -15.27 -12.78 -6.91
N LYS A 22 -16.22 -12.00 -7.46
CA LYS A 22 -17.66 -12.28 -7.29
C LYS A 22 -18.13 -13.57 -7.98
N ASN A 23 -17.42 -14.05 -9.01
CA ASN A 23 -17.74 -15.28 -9.75
C ASN A 23 -16.63 -16.34 -9.68
N ALA A 24 -15.62 -16.17 -8.80
CA ALA A 24 -14.34 -16.88 -8.89
C ALA A 24 -14.07 -17.88 -7.76
N GLY A 25 -15.12 -18.46 -7.16
CA GLY A 25 -14.95 -19.44 -6.09
C GLY A 25 -14.10 -20.67 -6.46
N LYS A 26 -13.88 -20.94 -7.75
CA LYS A 26 -13.23 -22.18 -8.24
C LYS A 26 -11.81 -22.03 -8.82
N ASP A 27 -11.34 -20.82 -9.14
CA ASP A 27 -10.05 -20.59 -9.81
C ASP A 27 -9.22 -19.44 -9.20
N TRP A 28 -9.44 -19.11 -7.92
CA TRP A 28 -8.74 -18.00 -7.27
C TRP A 28 -7.22 -18.18 -7.26
N GLU A 29 -6.73 -19.43 -7.16
CA GLU A 29 -5.31 -19.78 -7.21
C GLU A 29 -4.65 -19.34 -8.52
N LYS A 30 -5.33 -19.56 -9.66
CA LYS A 30 -4.84 -19.14 -10.99
C LYS A 30 -4.79 -17.63 -11.14
N LYS A 31 -5.67 -16.91 -10.45
CA LYS A 31 -5.75 -15.44 -10.49
C LYS A 31 -4.84 -14.77 -9.47
N LEU A 32 -4.35 -15.51 -8.47
CA LEU A 32 -3.52 -14.98 -7.39
C LEU A 32 -2.25 -14.26 -7.90
N PRO A 33 -1.48 -14.80 -8.85
CA PRO A 33 -0.30 -14.11 -9.38
C PRO A 33 -0.65 -12.75 -10.02
N LEU A 34 -1.77 -12.68 -10.75
CA LEU A 34 -2.24 -11.45 -11.40
C LEU A 34 -2.66 -10.40 -10.37
N VAL A 35 -3.37 -10.82 -9.31
CA VAL A 35 -3.78 -9.91 -8.22
C VAL A 35 -2.56 -9.41 -7.45
N LEU A 36 -1.61 -10.29 -7.14
CA LEU A 36 -0.37 -9.90 -6.46
C LEU A 36 0.45 -8.94 -7.31
N TYR A 37 0.54 -9.16 -8.62
CA TYR A 37 1.19 -8.24 -9.54
C TYR A 37 0.53 -6.85 -9.47
N ALA A 38 -0.79 -6.79 -9.62
CA ALA A 38 -1.53 -5.53 -9.55
C ALA A 38 -1.32 -4.80 -8.21
N ILE A 39 -1.28 -5.52 -7.09
CA ILE A 39 -1.03 -4.91 -5.77
C ILE A 39 0.40 -4.36 -5.67
N ARG A 40 1.40 -5.06 -6.23
CA ARG A 40 2.82 -4.69 -6.13
C ARG A 40 3.20 -3.53 -7.04
N THR A 41 2.55 -3.41 -8.19
CA THR A 41 2.84 -2.36 -9.18
C THR A 41 1.97 -1.12 -9.01
N HIS A 42 0.86 -1.22 -8.28
CA HIS A 42 0.00 -0.06 -8.06
C HIS A 42 0.56 0.86 -6.97
N VAL A 43 0.61 2.16 -7.28
CA VAL A 43 0.92 3.23 -6.32
C VAL A 43 -0.09 3.23 -5.17
N GLN A 44 0.40 3.08 -3.94
CA GLN A 44 -0.46 3.10 -2.77
C GLN A 44 -0.73 4.55 -2.31
N ALA A 45 -2.00 4.92 -2.17
CA ALA A 45 -2.41 6.30 -1.84
C ALA A 45 -1.82 6.88 -0.55
N SER A 46 -1.52 6.07 0.47
CA SER A 46 -0.91 6.55 1.73
C SER A 46 0.61 6.67 1.65
N LEU A 47 1.22 6.06 0.64
CA LEU A 47 2.67 5.92 0.52
C LEU A 47 3.23 6.74 -0.64
N GLY A 48 2.41 7.07 -1.64
CA GLY A 48 2.80 7.82 -2.84
C GLY A 48 3.63 7.01 -3.85
N HIS A 49 4.11 5.83 -3.45
CA HIS A 49 4.93 4.92 -4.25
C HIS A 49 4.30 3.53 -4.32
N SER A 50 4.70 2.73 -5.31
CA SER A 50 4.31 1.31 -5.39
C SER A 50 5.19 0.43 -4.49
N PRO A 51 4.69 -0.69 -3.95
CA PRO A 51 5.52 -1.62 -3.18
C PRO A 51 6.76 -2.13 -3.93
N PHE A 52 6.69 -2.25 -5.25
CA PHE A 52 7.83 -2.63 -6.08
C PHE A 52 8.90 -1.52 -6.10
N GLU A 53 8.50 -0.26 -6.29
CA GLU A 53 9.42 0.88 -6.24
C GLU A 53 10.12 0.99 -4.89
N LEU A 54 9.42 0.74 -3.79
CA LEU A 54 10.06 0.78 -2.47
C LEU A 54 11.16 -0.26 -2.28
N LEU A 55 11.08 -1.40 -2.97
CA LEU A 55 12.07 -2.47 -2.83
C LEU A 55 13.24 -2.30 -3.80
N PHE A 56 12.97 -1.80 -5.00
CA PHE A 56 13.94 -1.78 -6.09
C PHE A 56 14.32 -0.38 -6.59
N ALA A 57 13.73 0.68 -6.02
CA ALA A 57 13.87 2.07 -6.44
C ALA A 57 13.77 2.31 -7.95
N ARG A 58 12.98 1.48 -8.63
CA ARG A 58 12.74 1.53 -10.06
C ARG A 58 11.31 1.14 -10.38
N GLN A 59 10.82 1.62 -11.51
CA GLN A 59 9.51 1.24 -12.02
C GLN A 59 9.52 -0.23 -12.48
N PRO A 60 8.46 -1.00 -12.23
CA PRO A 60 8.33 -2.35 -12.76
C PRO A 60 8.18 -2.28 -14.27
N ARG A 61 9.02 -3.02 -15.01
CA ARG A 61 8.83 -3.18 -16.46
C ARG A 61 7.54 -3.95 -16.72
N THR A 62 6.62 -3.32 -17.44
CA THR A 62 5.35 -3.91 -17.86
C THR A 62 5.44 -4.39 -19.31
N LEU A 63 4.50 -5.24 -19.73
CA LEU A 63 4.44 -5.71 -21.12
C LEU A 63 4.27 -4.55 -22.11
N LEU A 64 3.59 -3.48 -21.71
CA LEU A 64 3.44 -2.29 -22.54
C LEU A 64 4.75 -1.54 -22.68
N ASP A 65 5.58 -1.50 -21.63
CA ASP A 65 6.89 -0.87 -21.70
C ASP A 65 7.82 -1.65 -22.64
N MET A 66 7.79 -2.99 -22.59
CA MET A 66 8.57 -3.82 -23.53
C MET A 66 8.15 -3.63 -24.98
N LEU A 67 6.84 -3.50 -25.25
CA LEU A 67 6.33 -3.24 -26.59
C LEU A 67 6.73 -1.85 -27.09
N ALA A 68 6.72 -0.84 -26.21
CA ALA A 68 7.16 0.51 -26.53
C ALA A 68 8.66 0.54 -26.84
N GLU A 69 9.49 -0.10 -26.00
CA GLU A 69 10.95 -0.21 -26.22
C GLU A 69 11.29 -0.85 -27.56
N GLN A 70 10.54 -1.90 -27.95
CA GLN A 70 10.72 -2.55 -29.26
C GLN A 70 10.30 -1.65 -30.43
N TRP A 71 9.31 -0.78 -30.26
CA TRP A 71 8.88 0.15 -31.31
C TRP A 71 9.76 1.39 -31.42
N GLU A 72 10.38 1.79 -30.32
CA GLU A 72 11.21 3.00 -30.23
C GLU A 72 12.71 2.72 -30.47
N ASP A 73 13.11 1.47 -30.75
CA ASP A 73 14.51 1.02 -30.92
C ASP A 73 15.45 1.64 -29.85
N THR A 74 14.95 1.70 -28.62
CA THR A 74 15.67 2.34 -27.52
C THR A 74 16.67 1.35 -26.94
N GLU A 75 17.95 1.50 -27.28
CA GLU A 75 19.02 0.75 -26.63
C GLU A 75 19.26 1.29 -25.21
N GLU A 76 19.23 0.40 -24.20
CA GLU A 76 19.60 0.76 -22.84
C GLU A 76 21.11 1.04 -22.76
N GLU A 77 21.48 2.19 -22.23
CA GLU A 77 22.88 2.51 -21.96
C GLU A 77 23.46 1.56 -20.91
N VAL A 78 24.49 0.80 -21.29
CA VAL A 78 25.17 -0.14 -20.40
C VAL A 78 25.96 0.66 -19.37
N LYS A 79 25.42 0.77 -18.16
CA LYS A 79 26.08 1.43 -17.04
C LYS A 79 27.13 0.52 -16.40
N ASP A 80 28.25 1.11 -15.97
CA ASP A 80 29.20 0.43 -15.10
C ASP A 80 28.55 0.03 -13.76
N LEU A 81 28.95 -1.12 -13.22
CA LEU A 81 28.34 -1.72 -12.04
C LEU A 81 28.47 -0.82 -10.79
N LEU A 82 29.60 -0.13 -10.63
CA LEU A 82 29.83 0.75 -9.48
C LEU A 82 28.92 1.98 -9.54
N THR A 83 28.77 2.55 -10.74
CA THR A 83 27.86 3.68 -10.97
C THR A 83 26.41 3.27 -10.71
N TYR A 84 25.97 2.12 -11.26
CA TYR A 84 24.63 1.60 -11.06
C TYR A 84 24.30 1.36 -9.58
N THR A 85 25.19 0.70 -8.84
CA THR A 85 24.96 0.39 -7.42
C THR A 85 24.94 1.64 -6.53
N ARG A 86 25.74 2.66 -6.86
CA ARG A 86 25.70 3.96 -6.18
C ARG A 86 24.35 4.65 -6.42
N GLU A 87 23.93 4.79 -7.68
CA GLU A 87 22.66 5.41 -8.05
C GLU A 87 21.47 4.68 -7.39
N LEU A 88 21.48 3.34 -7.42
CA LEU A 88 20.42 2.54 -6.80
C LEU A 88 20.28 2.83 -5.30
N ARG A 89 21.41 2.96 -4.59
CA ARG A 89 21.40 3.27 -3.15
C ARG A 89 20.87 4.67 -2.87
N GLU A 90 21.27 5.65 -3.67
CA GLU A 90 20.81 7.04 -3.55
C GLU A 90 19.29 7.11 -3.82
N ASN A 91 18.83 6.46 -4.88
CA ASN A 91 17.40 6.41 -5.23
C ASN A 91 16.56 5.68 -4.17
N LEU A 92 17.07 4.61 -3.56
CA LEU A 92 16.37 3.95 -2.45
C LEU A 92 16.20 4.89 -1.26
N HIS A 93 17.25 5.65 -0.92
CA HIS A 93 17.19 6.59 0.20
C HIS A 93 16.13 7.66 -0.05
N THR A 94 16.11 8.27 -1.24
CA THR A 94 15.14 9.31 -1.58
C THR A 94 13.71 8.78 -1.57
N VAL A 95 13.46 7.66 -2.25
CA VAL A 95 12.14 7.02 -2.30
C VAL A 95 11.65 6.65 -0.90
N TRP A 96 12.51 6.12 -0.03
CA TRP A 96 12.13 5.80 1.34
C TRP A 96 11.83 7.03 2.17
N GLU A 97 12.60 8.12 2.06
CA GLU A 97 12.31 9.35 2.79
C GLU A 97 10.96 9.93 2.38
N GLU A 98 10.69 10.03 1.07
CA GLU A 98 9.40 10.47 0.53
C GLU A 98 8.24 9.59 0.99
N ALA A 99 8.42 8.27 0.94
CA ALA A 99 7.39 7.33 1.38
C ALA A 99 7.11 7.46 2.90
N HIS A 100 8.14 7.67 3.71
CA HIS A 100 7.99 7.86 5.16
C HIS A 100 7.27 9.16 5.51
N THR A 101 7.58 10.26 4.81
CA THR A 101 6.90 11.54 5.03
C THR A 101 5.42 11.44 4.63
N ALA A 102 5.12 10.93 3.44
CA ALA A 102 3.76 10.71 2.97
C ALA A 102 2.96 9.78 3.92
N LEU A 103 3.60 8.70 4.40
CA LEU A 103 2.97 7.76 5.32
C LEU A 103 2.62 8.43 6.66
N ARG A 104 3.52 9.23 7.23
CA ARG A 104 3.26 9.98 8.47
C ARG A 104 2.09 10.95 8.30
N GLU A 105 2.04 11.67 7.19
CA GLU A 105 0.94 12.61 6.91
C GLU A 105 -0.40 11.88 6.75
N ALA A 106 -0.41 10.78 6.00
CA ALA A 106 -1.60 9.96 5.82
C ALA A 106 -2.09 9.36 7.16
N GLN A 107 -1.17 8.84 7.98
CA GLN A 107 -1.49 8.33 9.32
C GLN A 107 -2.04 9.42 10.23
N ASN A 108 -1.45 10.62 10.23
CA ASN A 108 -1.93 11.75 11.02
C ASN A 108 -3.35 12.16 10.60
N LYS A 109 -3.62 12.20 9.29
CA LYS A 109 -4.96 12.49 8.76
C LYS A 109 -5.96 11.41 9.16
N GLN A 110 -5.61 10.13 9.00
CA GLN A 110 -6.45 9.00 9.39
C GLN A 110 -6.76 9.03 10.89
N LYS A 111 -5.75 9.29 11.73
CA LYS A 111 -5.91 9.45 13.17
C LYS A 111 -6.88 10.59 13.50
N ARG A 112 -6.69 11.78 12.93
CA ARG A 112 -7.60 12.93 13.15
C ARG A 112 -9.05 12.59 12.80
N LEU A 113 -9.27 11.93 11.66
CA LEU A 113 -10.60 11.52 11.22
C LEU A 113 -11.23 10.48 12.16
N TYR A 114 -10.44 9.50 12.61
CA TYR A 114 -10.86 8.50 13.58
C TYR A 114 -11.22 9.14 14.93
N ASP A 115 -10.33 10.02 15.42
CA ASP A 115 -10.46 10.69 16.71
C ASP A 115 -11.61 11.72 16.74
N THR A 116 -12.08 12.20 15.59
CA THR A 116 -13.17 13.20 15.51
C THR A 116 -14.46 12.75 16.21
N ARG A 117 -14.75 11.44 16.20
CA ARG A 117 -15.92 10.85 16.89
C ARG A 117 -15.53 10.12 18.18
N SER A 118 -14.25 10.13 18.54
CA SER A 118 -13.75 9.50 19.74
C SER A 118 -13.89 10.44 20.93
N THR A 119 -14.41 9.94 22.04
CA THR A 119 -14.42 10.66 23.31
C THR A 119 -13.30 10.14 24.17
N VAL A 120 -12.47 11.03 24.71
CA VAL A 120 -11.45 10.63 25.70
C VAL A 120 -12.17 10.12 26.95
N ARG A 121 -11.99 8.84 27.27
CA ARG A 121 -12.55 8.21 28.46
C ARG A 121 -11.42 7.91 29.43
N THR A 122 -11.41 8.60 30.55
CA THR A 122 -10.54 8.30 31.70
C THR A 122 -11.31 7.47 32.70
N LEU A 123 -10.76 6.32 33.10
CA LEU A 123 -11.33 5.47 34.14
C LEU A 123 -10.51 5.65 35.41
N THR A 124 -11.19 5.89 36.53
CA THR A 124 -10.59 6.00 37.87
C THR A 124 -10.89 4.75 38.70
N VAL A 125 -10.08 4.50 39.73
CA VAL A 125 -10.28 3.36 40.63
C VAL A 125 -11.64 3.51 41.31
N GLY A 126 -12.54 2.54 41.06
CA GLY A 126 -13.93 2.56 41.53
C GLY A 126 -14.98 2.76 40.43
N ASP A 127 -14.57 3.16 39.22
CA ASP A 127 -15.50 3.31 38.09
C ASP A 127 -15.98 1.97 37.54
N LYS A 128 -17.28 1.87 37.24
CA LYS A 128 -17.86 0.68 36.62
C LYS A 128 -17.56 0.67 35.12
N ALA A 129 -16.72 -0.26 34.69
CA ALA A 129 -16.43 -0.50 33.28
C ALA A 129 -17.02 -1.84 32.80
N LEU A 130 -17.33 -1.90 31.50
CA LEU A 130 -17.70 -3.13 30.80
C LEU A 130 -16.47 -3.66 30.06
N VAL A 131 -16.17 -4.95 30.23
CA VAL A 131 -15.09 -5.60 29.49
C VAL A 131 -15.71 -6.41 28.37
N LEU A 132 -15.20 -6.22 27.15
CA LEU A 132 -15.57 -7.03 26.00
C LEU A 132 -14.70 -8.29 25.99
N LEU A 133 -15.28 -9.41 26.40
CA LEU A 133 -14.60 -10.71 26.35
C LEU A 133 -15.03 -11.45 25.09
N ALA A 134 -14.05 -11.99 24.35
CA ALA A 134 -14.35 -12.92 23.28
C ALA A 134 -14.94 -14.20 23.90
N SER A 135 -16.12 -14.63 23.44
CA SER A 135 -16.69 -15.89 23.91
C SER A 135 -15.83 -17.07 23.44
N THR A 136 -15.56 -18.01 24.34
CA THR A 136 -14.93 -19.30 23.99
C THR A 136 -15.79 -20.12 23.04
N ASP A 137 -17.11 -19.92 23.09
CA ASP A 137 -18.07 -20.79 22.41
C ASP A 137 -18.28 -20.35 20.95
N ASN A 138 -18.05 -19.07 20.65
CA ASN A 138 -18.14 -18.53 19.28
C ASN A 138 -17.27 -17.28 19.12
N LYS A 139 -16.26 -17.37 18.25
CA LYS A 139 -15.28 -16.31 17.94
C LYS A 139 -15.90 -15.01 17.40
N LEU A 140 -17.14 -15.08 16.89
CA LEU A 140 -17.89 -13.93 16.39
C LEU A 140 -18.79 -13.27 17.46
N LEU A 141 -19.01 -13.94 18.59
CA LEU A 141 -19.82 -13.41 19.68
C LEU A 141 -18.90 -12.89 20.77
N ALA A 142 -18.61 -11.60 20.71
CA ALA A 142 -18.01 -10.90 21.83
C ALA A 142 -19.12 -10.53 22.83
N ARG A 143 -18.96 -10.92 24.11
CA ARG A 143 -19.92 -10.64 25.16
C ARG A 143 -19.39 -9.53 26.06
N TRP A 144 -20.19 -8.48 26.24
CA TRP A 144 -19.92 -7.47 27.26
C TRP A 144 -20.24 -8.05 28.63
N GLN A 145 -19.24 -8.10 29.51
CA GLN A 145 -19.42 -8.51 30.90
C GLN A 145 -19.25 -7.29 31.80
N GLY A 146 -20.25 -7.02 32.63
CA GLY A 146 -20.18 -6.03 33.70
C GLY A 146 -19.60 -6.59 34.98
N HIS A 147 -19.26 -5.69 35.91
CA HIS A 147 -18.85 -5.94 37.29
C HIS A 147 -17.60 -6.82 37.48
N LEU A 148 -16.44 -6.28 37.10
CA LEU A 148 -15.18 -6.61 37.77
C LEU A 148 -14.96 -5.51 38.82
N LYS A 149 -15.04 -5.88 40.10
CA LYS A 149 -14.67 -5.01 41.22
C LYS A 149 -13.16 -4.92 41.32
#